data_AF-A0A7Z2YBM0-F1
#
_entry.id   AF-A0A7Z2YBM0-F1
#
_cell.length_a   1.000
_cell.length_b   1.000
_cell.length_c   1.000
_cell.angle_alpha   90.00
_cell.angle_beta   90.00
_cell.angle_gamma   90.00
#
_symmetry.space_group_name_H-M   'P 1'
#
loop_
_entity.id
_entity.type
_entity.pdbx_description
1 polymer ?
#
loop_
_entity_poly.entity_id
_entity_poly.type
_entity_poly.pdbx_seq_one_letter_code
_entity_poly.pdbx_strand_id
1 'polypeptide(L)'
;MGEKRLYAWSILSGLVSVGFIIAGFYKILAYNNPYEDDILTSSGDAVNAYVGADAYNLIINGTYATAFSVLAAGFLIVAGLFFLAQTHLDLHVGEVKTRGEAEEAASD
;
A
#
# COMPACT_ATOMS: atom_id res chain seq x y z
N MET A 1 19.35 -18.16 -10.58
CA MET A 1 18.18 -17.24 -10.44
C MET A 1 17.51 -17.32 -9.06
N GLY A 2 18.10 -17.97 -8.05
CA GLY A 2 17.40 -18.32 -6.79
C GLY A 2 17.62 -17.40 -5.59
N GLU A 3 18.70 -16.62 -5.58
CA GLU A 3 19.22 -16.05 -4.32
C GLU A 3 18.49 -14.79 -3.85
N LYS A 4 17.90 -14.01 -4.76
CA LYS A 4 17.28 -12.71 -4.43
C LYS A 4 15.76 -12.67 -4.65
N ARG A 5 15.11 -13.84 -4.55
CA ARG A 5 13.67 -13.98 -4.85
C ARG A 5 12.80 -13.18 -3.90
N LEU A 6 13.16 -13.07 -2.62
CA LEU A 6 12.36 -12.32 -1.65
C LEU A 6 12.47 -10.80 -1.84
N TYR A 7 13.60 -10.29 -2.33
CA TYR A 7 13.70 -8.88 -2.73
C TYR A 7 12.72 -8.56 -3.87
N ALA A 8 12.60 -9.43 -4.87
CA ALA A 8 11.63 -9.24 -5.95
C ALA A 8 10.18 -9.18 -5.43
N TRP A 9 9.82 -10.08 -4.49
CA TRP A 9 8.51 -10.07 -3.85
C TRP A 9 8.29 -8.82 -2.99
N SER A 10 9.31 -8.38 -2.25
CA SER A 10 9.26 -7.14 -1.47
C SER A 10 8.96 -5.93 -2.36
N ILE A 11 9.69 -5.78 -3.47
CA ILE A 11 9.48 -4.68 -4.42
C ILE A 11 8.09 -4.75 -5.03
N LEU A 12 7.64 -5.94 -5.45
CA LEU A 12 6.31 -6.11 -6.02
C LEU A 12 5.21 -5.71 -5.02
N SER A 13 5.28 -6.18 -3.78
CA SER A 13 4.34 -5.82 -2.73
C SER A 13 4.37 -4.31 -2.41
N GLY A 14 5.56 -3.70 -2.42
CA GLY A 14 5.71 -2.25 -2.26
C GLY A 14 5.02 -1.44 -3.37
N LEU A 15 5.18 -1.86 -4.63
CA LEU A 15 4.50 -1.21 -5.76
C LEU A 15 2.97 -1.35 -5.68
N VAL A 16 2.48 -2.53 -5.27
CA VAL A 16 1.03 -2.75 -5.04
C VAL A 16 0.51 -1.84 -3.92
N SER A 17 1.26 -1.68 -2.83
CA SER A 17 0.92 -0.76 -1.74
C SER A 17 0.76 0.68 -2.25
N VAL A 18 1.71 1.17 -3.05
CA VAL A 18 1.63 2.51 -3.66
C VAL A 18 0.39 2.65 -4.54
N GLY A 19 0.04 1.63 -5.31
CA GLY A 19 -1.19 1.62 -6.12
C GLY A 19 -2.45 1.81 -5.27
N PHE A 20 -2.53 1.16 -4.12
CA PHE A 20 -3.65 1.35 -3.19
C PHE A 20 -3.66 2.72 -2.53
N ILE A 21 -2.51 3.30 -2.19
CA ILE A 21 -2.43 4.68 -1.71
C ILE A 21 -3.01 5.63 -2.76
N ILE A 22 -2.58 5.51 -4.02
CA ILE A 22 -3.09 6.35 -5.12
C ILE A 22 -4.60 6.17 -5.28
N ALA A 23 -5.11 4.94 -5.25
CA ALA A 23 -6.55 4.67 -5.35
C ALA A 23 -7.35 5.28 -4.18
N GLY A 24 -6.82 5.21 -2.96
CA GLY A 24 -7.43 5.81 -1.77
C GLY A 24 -7.50 7.32 -1.85
N PHE A 25 -6.40 7.99 -2.20
CA PHE A 25 -6.40 9.43 -2.40
C PHE A 25 -7.25 9.86 -3.59
N TYR A 26 -7.28 9.10 -4.68
CA TYR A 26 -8.14 9.38 -5.82
C TYR A 26 -9.62 9.42 -5.42
N LYS A 27 -10.07 8.52 -4.53
CA LYS A 27 -11.45 8.54 -4.04
C LYS A 27 -11.82 9.81 -3.27
N ILE A 28 -10.87 10.41 -2.56
CA ILE A 28 -11.10 11.67 -1.83
C ILE A 28 -10.95 12.88 -2.77
N LEU A 29 -9.95 12.87 -3.65
CA LEU A 29 -9.53 14.05 -4.42
C LEU A 29 -10.25 14.21 -5.76
N ALA A 30 -10.62 13.12 -6.44
CA ALA A 30 -11.37 13.17 -7.70
C ALA A 30 -12.89 13.28 -7.47
N TYR A 31 -13.27 13.90 -6.35
CA TYR A 31 -14.64 14.15 -6.00
C TYR A 31 -15.29 15.05 -7.05
N ASN A 32 -16.38 14.58 -7.64
CA ASN A 32 -17.21 15.35 -8.55
C ASN A 32 -18.62 15.38 -7.96
N ASN A 33 -19.10 16.56 -7.60
CA ASN A 33 -20.43 16.73 -7.04
C ASN A 33 -21.44 16.90 -8.19
N PRO A 34 -22.30 15.91 -8.47
CA PRO A 34 -23.28 16.01 -9.56
C PRO A 34 -24.33 17.12 -9.32
N TYR A 35 -24.41 17.68 -8.11
CA TYR A 35 -25.34 18.74 -7.75
C TYR A 35 -24.75 20.17 -7.81
N GLU A 36 -23.46 20.33 -8.13
CA GLU A 36 -22.88 21.69 -8.26
C GLU A 36 -23.49 22.46 -9.44
N ASP A 37 -23.86 21.79 -10.54
CA ASP A 37 -24.48 22.44 -11.69
C ASP A 37 -26.02 22.59 -11.57
N ASP A 38 -26.70 21.80 -10.73
CA ASP A 38 -28.17 21.68 -10.75
C ASP A 38 -28.89 22.36 -9.55
N ILE A 39 -28.15 22.90 -8.59
CA ILE A 39 -28.74 23.69 -7.48
C ILE A 39 -29.38 25.00 -7.95
N LEU A 40 -29.02 25.50 -9.14
CA LEU A 40 -29.70 26.65 -9.73
C LEU A 40 -30.94 26.28 -10.57
N THR A 41 -31.20 24.99 -10.85
CA THR A 41 -32.24 24.59 -11.82
C THR A 41 -33.24 23.53 -11.40
N SER A 42 -32.99 22.66 -10.43
CA SER A 42 -33.93 21.55 -10.12
C SER A 42 -34.51 21.62 -8.71
N SER A 43 -35.57 22.41 -8.61
CA SER A 43 -36.60 22.31 -7.57
C SER A 43 -37.40 21.02 -7.77
N GLY A 44 -36.92 19.89 -7.26
CA GLY A 44 -37.70 18.64 -7.24
C GLY A 44 -36.87 17.43 -6.87
N ASP A 45 -37.18 16.83 -5.72
CA ASP A 45 -36.72 15.51 -5.28
C ASP A 45 -35.25 15.35 -4.81
N ALA A 46 -34.71 16.34 -4.11
CA ALA A 46 -33.56 16.13 -3.24
C ALA A 46 -33.97 15.37 -1.96
N VAL A 47 -34.20 14.05 -2.06
CA VAL A 47 -34.49 13.11 -0.95
C VAL A 47 -33.27 12.90 -0.01
N ASN A 48 -32.26 13.78 -0.07
CA ASN A 48 -31.09 13.79 0.80
C ASN A 48 -30.95 15.10 1.62
N ALA A 49 -32.07 15.71 1.99
CA ALA A 49 -32.08 16.84 2.93
C ALA A 49 -32.20 16.36 4.40
N TYR A 50 -31.11 15.82 4.96
CA TYR A 50 -30.89 15.83 6.43
C TYR A 50 -29.41 15.77 6.86
N VAL A 51 -28.50 15.50 5.93
CA VAL A 51 -27.07 15.84 5.97
C VAL A 51 -26.69 16.05 4.51
N GLY A 52 -26.22 17.25 4.14
CA GLY A 52 -26.08 17.67 2.75
C GLY A 52 -25.39 16.60 1.88
N ALA A 53 -25.85 16.42 0.64
CA ALA A 53 -25.38 15.38 -0.30
C ALA A 53 -23.84 15.26 -0.38
N ASP A 54 -23.14 16.37 -0.14
CA ASP A 54 -21.68 16.46 -0.01
C ASP A 54 -21.12 15.60 1.14
N ALA A 55 -21.75 15.65 2.32
CA ALA A 55 -21.35 14.86 3.49
C ALA A 55 -21.60 13.36 3.29
N TYR A 56 -22.69 12.98 2.62
CA TYR A 56 -22.98 11.56 2.34
C TYR A 56 -21.95 10.94 1.40
N ASN A 57 -21.63 11.63 0.30
CA ASN A 57 -20.62 11.17 -0.65
C ASN A 57 -19.21 11.17 -0.03
N LEU A 58 -18.90 12.15 0.84
CA LEU A 58 -17.64 12.19 1.57
C LEU A 58 -17.48 10.97 2.50
N ILE A 59 -18.54 10.56 3.22
CA ILE A 59 -18.50 9.38 4.10
C ILE A 59 -18.22 8.11 3.30
N ILE A 60 -18.88 7.95 2.14
CA ILE A 60 -18.67 6.78 1.27
C ILE A 60 -17.25 6.78 0.69
N ASN A 61 -16.80 7.89 0.12
CA ASN A 61 -15.45 8.01 -0.45
C ASN A 61 -14.37 7.87 0.63
N GLY A 62 -14.61 8.41 1.82
CA GLY A 62 -13.74 8.26 2.99
C GLY A 62 -13.65 6.80 3.47
N THR A 63 -14.75 6.05 3.41
CA THR A 63 -14.76 4.61 3.72
C THR A 63 -13.93 3.82 2.70
N TYR A 64 -14.11 4.10 1.40
CA TYR A 64 -13.26 3.48 0.36
C TYR A 64 -11.78 3.85 0.53
N ALA A 65 -11.48 5.11 0.81
CA ALA A 65 -10.11 5.57 1.03
C ALA A 65 -9.47 4.91 2.26
N THR A 66 -10.25 4.70 3.33
CA THR A 66 -9.80 3.96 4.52
C THR A 66 -9.52 2.51 4.16
N ALA A 67 -10.41 1.83 3.44
CA ALA A 67 -10.20 0.45 3.01
C ALA A 67 -8.94 0.29 2.16
N PHE A 68 -8.73 1.20 1.20
CA PHE A 68 -7.50 1.23 0.40
C PHE A 68 -6.25 1.54 1.22
N SER A 69 -6.35 2.41 2.23
CA SER A 69 -5.23 2.70 3.15
C SER A 69 -4.85 1.47 3.98
N VAL A 70 -5.83 0.68 4.43
CA VAL A 70 -5.59 -0.58 5.15
C VAL A 70 -4.92 -1.61 4.24
N LEU A 71 -5.39 -1.76 2.99
CA LEU A 71 -4.74 -2.63 2.01
C LEU A 71 -3.30 -2.18 1.73
N ALA A 72 -3.08 -0.88 1.54
CA ALA A 72 -1.74 -0.32 1.36
C ALA A 72 -0.82 -0.64 2.55
N ALA A 73 -1.29 -0.43 3.79
CA ALA A 73 -0.53 -0.75 4.99
C ALA A 73 -0.19 -2.25 5.07
N GLY A 74 -1.16 -3.13 4.77
CA GLY A 74 -0.94 -4.57 4.74
C GLY A 74 0.15 -4.99 3.75
N PHE A 75 0.09 -4.48 2.52
CA PHE A 75 1.13 -4.77 1.52
C PHE A 75 2.49 -4.17 1.87
N LEU A 76 2.53 -3.00 2.53
CA LEU A 76 3.77 -2.37 2.98
C LEU A 76 4.44 -3.18 4.09
N ILE A 77 3.65 -3.71 5.04
CA ILE A 77 4.16 -4.63 6.07
C ILE A 77 4.74 -5.89 5.42
N VAL A 78 4.03 -6.51 4.48
CA VAL A 78 4.52 -7.69 3.74
C VAL A 78 5.82 -7.37 2.99
N ALA A 79 5.91 -6.22 2.33
CA ALA A 79 7.12 -5.77 1.66
C ALA A 79 8.31 -5.67 2.62
N GLY A 80 8.09 -5.05 3.79
CA GLY A 80 9.10 -4.94 4.85
C GLY A 80 9.55 -6.30 5.38
N LEU A 81 8.62 -7.24 5.62
CA LEU A 81 8.93 -8.58 6.08
C LEU A 81 9.80 -9.36 5.08
N PHE A 82 9.48 -9.31 3.78
CA PHE A 82 10.31 -9.96 2.77
C PHE A 82 11.70 -9.32 2.63
N PHE A 83 11.79 -8.00 2.77
CA PHE A 83 13.08 -7.30 2.75
C PHE A 83 13.96 -7.71 3.94
N LEU A 84 13.39 -7.71 5.15
CA LEU A 84 14.09 -8.11 6.38
C LEU A 84 14.52 -9.58 6.31
N ALA A 85 13.63 -10.47 5.89
CA ALA A 85 13.91 -11.89 5.78
C ALA A 85 15.08 -12.17 4.81
N GLN A 86 15.10 -11.53 3.65
CA GLN A 86 16.19 -11.68 2.70
C GLN A 86 17.51 -11.14 3.25
N THR A 87 17.49 -9.97 3.88
CA THR A 87 18.69 -9.36 4.45
C THR A 87 19.29 -10.23 5.55
N HIS A 88 18.44 -10.83 6.39
CA HIS A 88 18.88 -11.77 7.41
C HIS A 88 19.48 -13.06 6.83
N LEU A 89 18.93 -13.59 5.73
CA LEU A 89 19.52 -14.72 5.02
C LEU A 89 20.89 -14.36 4.42
N ASP A 90 21.00 -13.19 3.80
CA ASP A 90 22.25 -12.72 3.19
C ASP A 90 23.35 -12.54 4.25
N LEU A 91 22.99 -12.04 5.45
CA LEU A 91 23.92 -11.94 6.58
C LEU A 91 24.40 -13.31 7.07
N HIS A 92 23.48 -14.26 7.30
CA HIS A 92 23.87 -15.60 7.74
C HIS A 92 24.74 -16.34 6.73
N VAL A 93 24.45 -16.21 5.44
CA VAL A 93 25.31 -16.80 4.40
C VAL A 93 26.70 -16.15 4.40
N GLY A 94 26.76 -14.83 4.62
CA GLY A 94 28.02 -14.10 4.79
C GLY A 94 28.85 -14.62 5.97
N GLU A 95 28.25 -14.76 7.15
CA GLU A 95 28.92 -15.24 8.36
C GLU A 95 29.48 -16.65 8.20
N VAL A 96 28.69 -17.57 7.63
CA VAL A 96 29.11 -18.96 7.38
C VAL A 96 30.29 -19.01 6.42
N LYS A 97 30.26 -18.19 5.36
CA LYS A 97 31.35 -18.13 4.39
C LYS A 97 32.65 -17.64 5.03
N THR A 98 32.60 -16.53 5.78
CA THR A 98 33.77 -16.00 6.49
C THR A 98 34.35 -16.98 7.51
N ARG A 99 33.50 -17.76 8.20
CA ARG A 99 33.98 -18.77 9.16
C ARG A 99 34.68 -19.93 8.47
N GLY A 100 34.16 -20.40 7.34
CA GLY A 100 34.80 -21.45 6.54
C GLY A 100 36.17 -21.04 6.01
N GLU A 101 36.29 -19.83 5.47
CA GLU A 101 37.56 -19.29 4.98
C GLU A 101 38.61 -19.15 6.11
N ALA A 102 38.17 -18.80 7.32
CA ALA A 102 39.04 -18.71 8.49
C ALA A 102 39.52 -20.09 8.99
N GLU A 103 38.67 -21.12 8.91
CA GLU A 103 39.03 -22.50 9.27
C GLU A 103 40.02 -23.10 8.26
N GLU A 104 39.82 -22.86 6.96
CA GLU A 104 40.74 -23.32 5.90
C GLU A 104 42.13 -22.67 6.05
N ALA A 105 42.18 -21.34 6.25
CA ALA A 105 43.43 -20.61 6.46
C ALA A 105 44.19 -20.98 7.75
N ALA A 106 43.51 -21.57 8.74
CA ALA A 106 44.14 -22.06 9.97
C ALA A 106 44.68 -23.49 9.85
N SER A 107 44.32 -24.21 8.77
CA SER A 107 44.74 -25.59 8.52
C SER A 107 45.95 -25.73 7.59
N ASP A 108 46.36 -24.64 6.95
CA ASP A 108 47.58 -24.49 6.13
C ASP A 108 48.77 -23.95 6.96
#